data_AF-J3I928-F1
#
_entry.id   AF-J3I928-F1
#
_cell.length_a   1.000
_cell.length_b   1.000
_cell.length_c   1.000
_cell.angle_alpha   90.00
_cell.angle_beta   90.00
_cell.angle_gamma   90.00
#
_symmetry.space_group_name_H-M   'P 1'
#
loop_
_entity.id
_entity.type
_entity.pdbx_description
1 polymer ?
#
loop_
_entity_poly.entity_id
_entity_poly.type
_entity_poly.pdbx_seq_one_letter_code
_entity_poly.pdbx_strand_id
1 'polypeptide(L)'
;MAKELSNLSKLSRTAGMVYVACPICGCTFARHTSHVARVANPTCSVACAAKAREVRVFKPCIICGKEMEQTPSEAARVVTCSKRCSFVKKTRGKGHPAKEHGSAIYLATVKKLYAIGRCENCTTNIGPWAVRGLEFDYSQPEVRLISAGSLWCRSCHLKLVAPLGSIAREGKRKQSGLTTRNNNIINERIPSSEHKKVVAA
;
A
#
# COMPACT_ATOMS: atom_id res chain seq x y z
N MET A 1 28.19 31.06 -18.69
CA MET A 1 27.04 30.31 -18.13
C MET A 1 26.46 31.13 -16.98
N ALA A 2 25.31 31.77 -17.20
CA ALA A 2 24.65 32.58 -16.18
C ALA A 2 24.05 31.67 -15.10
N LYS A 3 24.41 31.88 -13.84
CA LYS A 3 23.78 31.20 -12.70
C LYS A 3 22.46 31.92 -12.42
N GLU A 4 21.33 31.22 -12.50
CA GLU A 4 20.02 31.76 -12.12
C GLU A 4 20.03 32.15 -10.63
N LEU A 5 19.76 33.42 -10.34
CA LEU A 5 19.57 33.97 -9.00
C LEU A 5 18.12 33.70 -8.55
N SER A 6 17.81 32.47 -8.15
CA SER A 6 16.44 32.03 -7.79
C SER A 6 15.92 32.51 -6.42
N ASN A 7 16.55 33.51 -5.77
CA ASN A 7 16.26 33.86 -4.36
C ASN A 7 15.93 35.35 -4.09
N LEU A 8 15.47 36.13 -5.07
CA LEU A 8 15.28 37.59 -4.90
C LEU A 8 13.87 38.06 -4.55
N SER A 9 12.84 37.21 -4.55
CA SER A 9 11.55 37.60 -3.97
C SER A 9 11.54 37.29 -2.47
N LYS A 10 11.35 38.33 -1.64
CA LYS A 10 11.07 38.15 -0.21
C LYS A 10 9.71 37.46 -0.07
N LEU A 11 9.68 36.14 -0.15
CA LEU A 11 8.49 35.36 0.21
C LEU A 11 8.09 35.76 1.63
N SER A 12 6.84 36.20 1.80
CA SER A 12 6.33 36.51 3.13
C SER A 12 6.49 35.26 4.00
N ARG A 13 6.86 35.43 5.28
CA ARG A 13 7.01 34.29 6.22
C ARG A 13 5.72 33.46 6.37
N THR A 14 4.59 34.01 5.93
CA THR A 14 3.27 33.38 5.91
C THR A 14 2.94 32.68 4.59
N ALA A 15 3.73 32.86 3.53
CA ALA A 15 3.54 32.16 2.27
C ALA A 15 3.67 30.64 2.49
N GLY A 16 2.61 29.90 2.17
CA GLY A 16 2.56 28.44 2.35
C GLY A 16 2.29 27.97 3.78
N MET A 17 1.76 28.83 4.66
CA MET A 17 1.15 28.41 5.93
C MET A 17 -0.33 28.07 5.73
N VAL A 18 -0.80 27.03 6.43
CA VAL A 18 -2.21 26.62 6.51
C VAL A 18 -2.60 26.44 7.98
N TYR A 19 -3.85 26.80 8.32
CA TYR A 19 -4.39 26.55 9.65
C TYR A 19 -4.99 25.15 9.71
N VAL A 20 -4.57 24.36 10.69
CA VAL A 20 -5.06 23.00 10.90
C VAL A 20 -5.51 22.84 12.35
N ALA A 21 -6.59 22.10 12.56
CA ALA A 21 -7.09 21.77 13.90
C ALA A 21 -6.29 20.59 14.50
N CYS A 22 -5.90 20.70 15.76
CA CYS A 22 -5.25 19.60 16.46
C CYS A 22 -6.26 18.48 16.76
N PRO A 23 -5.98 17.21 16.42
CA PRO A 23 -6.93 16.11 16.65
C PRO A 23 -7.11 15.76 18.14
N ILE A 24 -6.22 16.22 19.02
CA ILE A 24 -6.26 15.90 20.46
C ILE A 24 -7.04 16.96 21.25
N CYS A 25 -6.76 18.23 21.02
CA CYS A 25 -7.34 19.33 21.80
C CYS A 25 -8.27 20.26 20.99
N GLY A 26 -8.40 20.06 19.68
CA GLY A 26 -9.23 20.88 18.80
C GLY A 26 -8.67 22.26 18.43
N CYS A 27 -7.63 22.75 19.11
CA CYS A 27 -7.08 24.08 18.84
C CYS A 27 -6.53 24.20 17.41
N THR A 28 -6.83 25.32 16.75
CA THR A 28 -6.29 25.65 15.42
C THR A 28 -4.92 26.30 15.52
N PHE A 29 -3.96 25.84 14.72
CA PHE A 29 -2.61 26.39 14.68
C PHE A 29 -2.08 26.43 13.24
N ALA A 30 -1.17 27.38 12.98
CA ALA A 30 -0.56 27.54 11.66
C ALA A 30 0.62 26.56 11.48
N ARG A 31 0.67 25.88 10.32
CA ARG A 31 1.79 25.03 9.90
C ARG A 31 2.04 25.16 8.40
N HIS A 32 3.26 24.87 7.97
CA HIS A 32 3.58 24.82 6.55
C HIS A 32 2.79 23.70 5.84
N THR A 33 2.27 23.99 4.65
CA THR A 33 1.51 23.03 3.83
C THR A 33 2.29 21.75 3.58
N SER A 34 3.60 21.84 3.33
CA SER A 34 4.48 20.68 3.13
C SER A 34 4.58 19.78 4.36
N HIS A 35 4.53 20.36 5.56
CA HIS A 35 4.55 19.60 6.80
C HIS A 35 3.22 18.85 7.02
N VAL A 36 2.09 19.51 6.73
CA VAL A 36 0.76 18.91 6.82
C VAL A 36 0.60 17.77 5.82
N ALA A 37 1.09 17.95 4.58
CA ALA A 37 1.05 16.88 3.57
C ALA A 37 1.87 15.64 3.97
N ARG A 38 2.97 15.82 4.71
CA ARG A 38 3.84 14.71 5.14
C ARG A 38 3.33 14.00 6.39
N VAL A 39 2.62 14.69 7.28
CA VAL A 39 2.20 14.18 8.58
C VAL A 39 0.68 14.08 8.62
N ALA A 40 0.15 12.86 8.65
CA ALA A 40 -1.29 12.61 8.64
C ALA A 40 -2.05 13.31 9.78
N ASN A 41 -1.46 13.40 10.98
CA ASN A 41 -2.10 13.95 12.18
C ASN A 41 -1.19 15.01 12.85
N PRO A 42 -1.21 16.28 12.41
CA PRO A 42 -0.39 17.32 13.01
C PRO A 42 -0.92 17.73 14.39
N THR A 43 -0.02 17.86 15.38
CA THR A 43 -0.37 18.28 16.76
C THR A 43 0.14 19.69 17.07
N CYS A 44 -0.61 20.44 17.90
CA CYS A 44 -0.29 21.83 18.24
C CYS A 44 0.92 21.95 19.16
N SER A 45 1.11 21.00 20.09
CA SER A 45 2.15 21.04 21.13
C SER A 45 2.79 19.67 21.35
N VAL A 46 3.93 19.68 22.07
CA VAL A 46 4.63 18.44 22.49
C VAL A 46 3.73 17.59 23.39
N ALA A 47 2.94 18.22 24.26
CA ALA A 47 1.99 17.52 25.13
C ALA A 47 0.90 16.78 24.32
N CYS A 48 0.32 17.42 23.30
CA CYS A 48 -0.63 16.75 22.41
C CYS A 48 0.04 15.64 21.58
N ALA A 49 1.29 15.83 21.17
CA ALA A 49 2.06 14.79 20.51
C ALA A 49 2.31 13.57 21.42
N ALA A 50 2.57 13.78 22.71
CA ALA A 50 2.73 12.72 23.69
C ALA A 50 1.42 11.94 23.89
N LYS A 51 0.29 12.63 24.11
CA LYS A 51 -1.05 12.02 24.19
C LYS A 51 -1.40 11.21 22.94
N ALA A 52 -1.07 11.72 21.76
CA ALA A 52 -1.31 10.99 20.51
C ALA A 52 -0.50 9.67 20.40
N ARG A 53 0.64 9.56 21.10
CA ARG A 53 1.44 8.32 21.16
C ARG A 53 0.93 7.33 22.20
N GLU A 54 0.18 7.80 23.20
CA GLU A 54 -0.45 6.95 24.21
C GLU A 54 -1.60 6.12 23.62
N VAL A 55 -2.25 6.60 22.56
CA VAL A 55 -3.32 5.85 21.88
C VAL A 55 -2.74 4.56 21.29
N ARG A 56 -3.17 3.43 21.82
CA ARG A 56 -2.74 2.10 21.38
C ARG A 56 -3.66 1.60 20.28
N VAL A 57 -3.06 1.07 19.22
CA VAL A 57 -3.77 0.47 18.09
C VAL A 57 -3.46 -1.02 18.06
N PHE A 58 -4.50 -1.84 18.07
CA PHE A 58 -4.37 -3.28 17.90
C PHE A 58 -4.30 -3.63 16.42
N LYS A 59 -3.28 -4.41 16.03
CA LYS A 59 -3.08 -4.85 14.65
C LYS A 59 -2.68 -6.33 14.62
N PRO A 60 -3.28 -7.17 13.78
CA PRO A 60 -2.88 -8.56 13.66
C PRO A 60 -1.52 -8.69 12.96
N CYS A 61 -0.70 -9.62 13.42
CA CYS A 61 0.55 -10.00 12.78
C CYS A 61 0.27 -10.67 11.43
N ILE A 62 0.90 -10.19 10.34
CA ILE A 62 0.68 -10.74 8.99
C ILE A 62 1.16 -12.19 8.82
N ILE A 63 2.00 -12.69 9.73
CA ILE A 63 2.58 -14.04 9.64
C ILE A 63 1.80 -15.05 10.48
N CYS A 64 1.42 -14.69 11.71
CA CYS A 64 0.81 -15.64 12.66
C CYS A 64 -0.58 -15.23 13.14
N GLY A 65 -1.11 -14.08 12.71
CA GLY A 65 -2.45 -13.62 13.08
C GLY A 65 -2.59 -13.05 14.50
N LYS A 66 -1.62 -13.25 15.40
CA LYS A 66 -1.67 -12.73 16.78
C LYS A 66 -1.83 -11.21 16.80
N GLU A 67 -2.73 -10.72 17.63
CA GLU A 67 -2.92 -9.28 17.86
C GLU A 67 -1.70 -8.68 18.54
N MET A 68 -1.33 -7.48 18.10
CA MET A 68 -0.21 -6.72 18.63
C MET A 68 -0.70 -5.33 19.01
N GLU A 69 -0.33 -4.90 20.20
CA GLU A 69 -0.55 -3.53 20.64
C GLU A 69 0.61 -2.64 20.14
N GLN A 70 0.28 -1.58 19.40
CA GLN A 70 1.27 -0.71 18.77
C GLN A 70 0.94 0.76 18.96
N THR A 71 1.96 1.61 18.96
CA THR A 71 1.74 3.05 18.79
C THR A 71 1.30 3.34 17.35
N PRO A 72 0.58 4.44 17.06
CA PRO A 72 0.10 4.72 15.71
C PRO A 72 1.25 4.89 14.70
N SER A 73 2.39 5.42 15.16
CA SER A 73 3.63 5.50 14.38
C SER A 73 4.22 4.14 14.02
N GLU A 74 4.12 3.17 14.92
CA GLU A 74 4.59 1.81 14.68
C GLU A 74 3.59 1.01 13.84
N ALA A 75 2.29 1.23 14.00
CA ALA A 75 1.24 0.54 13.26
C ALA A 75 1.39 0.69 11.73
N ALA A 76 1.94 1.82 11.26
CA ALA A 76 2.24 2.02 9.84
C ALA A 76 3.48 1.22 9.36
N ARG A 77 4.47 0.97 10.23
CA ARG A 77 5.79 0.42 9.86
C ARG A 77 5.93 -1.06 10.19
N VAL A 78 5.49 -1.46 11.38
CA VAL A 78 5.65 -2.80 11.93
C VAL A 78 4.42 -3.63 11.58
N VAL A 79 4.65 -4.83 11.05
CA VAL A 79 3.58 -5.76 10.63
C VAL A 79 3.73 -7.16 11.22
N THR A 80 4.74 -7.37 12.07
CA THR A 80 5.10 -8.67 12.62
C THR A 80 5.33 -8.58 14.12
N CYS A 81 4.85 -9.57 14.88
CA CYS A 81 4.85 -9.56 16.35
C CYS A 81 6.19 -9.91 17.00
N SER A 82 7.09 -10.57 16.26
CA SER A 82 8.34 -11.07 16.83
C SER A 82 9.47 -11.04 15.82
N LYS A 83 10.72 -11.10 16.31
CA LYS A 83 11.91 -11.27 15.48
C LYS A 83 11.80 -12.51 14.60
N ARG A 84 11.21 -13.60 15.10
CA ARG A 84 10.92 -14.82 14.33
C ARG A 84 9.97 -14.54 13.17
N CYS A 85 8.83 -13.88 13.40
CA CYS A 85 7.90 -13.52 12.32
C CYS A 85 8.53 -12.54 11.31
N SER A 86 9.34 -11.59 11.79
CA SER A 86 10.10 -10.68 10.93
C SER A 86 11.11 -11.43 10.06
N PHE A 87 11.80 -12.43 10.62
CA PHE A 87 12.71 -13.30 9.88
C PHE A 87 11.96 -14.12 8.84
N VAL A 88 10.81 -14.73 9.18
CA VAL A 88 9.94 -15.44 8.24
C VAL A 88 9.48 -14.50 7.12
N LYS A 89 9.05 -13.27 7.43
CA LYS A 89 8.70 -12.26 6.42
C LYS A 89 9.89 -11.94 5.50
N LYS A 90 11.08 -11.73 6.06
CA LYS A 90 12.31 -11.44 5.30
C LYS A 90 12.77 -12.63 4.45
N THR A 91 12.62 -13.86 4.94
CA THR A 91 13.03 -15.10 4.25
C THR A 91 12.01 -15.59 3.23
N ARG A 92 10.71 -15.34 3.43
CA ARG A 92 9.71 -15.44 2.36
C ARG A 92 10.06 -14.52 1.17
N GLY A 93 10.75 -13.41 1.43
CA GLY A 93 11.37 -12.58 0.38
C GLY A 93 12.68 -13.13 -0.21
N LYS A 94 13.29 -14.16 0.40
CA LYS A 94 14.51 -14.83 -0.11
C LYS A 94 14.21 -16.06 -0.99
N GLY A 95 12.99 -16.62 -0.91
CA GLY A 95 12.45 -17.58 -1.89
C GLY A 95 11.38 -16.95 -2.79
N HIS A 96 11.42 -15.63 -2.96
CA HIS A 96 10.60 -14.96 -3.96
C HIS A 96 11.38 -15.00 -5.28
N PRO A 97 10.77 -15.40 -6.41
CA PRO A 97 11.45 -15.58 -7.70
C PRO A 97 12.23 -14.34 -8.19
N ALA A 98 11.93 -13.16 -7.63
CA ALA A 98 12.64 -11.91 -7.85
C ALA A 98 14.16 -11.95 -7.57
N LYS A 99 14.65 -12.82 -6.67
CA LYS A 99 16.10 -13.04 -6.49
C LYS A 99 16.64 -14.24 -7.27
N GLU A 100 15.77 -15.11 -7.76
CA GLU A 100 16.12 -16.34 -8.49
C GLU A 100 16.30 -16.10 -10.00
N HIS A 101 15.77 -15.00 -10.53
CA HIS A 101 16.15 -14.50 -11.86
C HIS A 101 17.66 -14.21 -11.97
N GLY A 102 18.37 -14.10 -10.85
CA GLY A 102 19.84 -13.97 -10.80
C GLY A 102 20.59 -15.29 -10.59
N SER A 103 19.90 -16.44 -10.45
CA SER A 103 20.60 -17.73 -10.33
C SER A 103 21.32 -18.06 -11.64
N ALA A 104 22.52 -18.62 -11.55
CA ALA A 104 23.32 -18.97 -12.73
C ALA A 104 22.56 -19.95 -13.65
N ILE A 105 21.81 -20.87 -13.06
CA ILE A 105 20.98 -21.84 -13.79
C ILE A 105 19.85 -21.12 -14.54
N TYR A 106 19.11 -20.21 -13.88
CA TYR A 106 18.06 -19.43 -14.54
C TYR A 106 18.61 -18.62 -15.72
N LEU A 107 19.70 -17.88 -15.51
CA LEU A 107 20.33 -17.06 -16.56
C LEU A 107 20.82 -17.93 -17.72
N ALA A 108 21.39 -19.10 -17.45
CA ALA A 108 21.81 -20.05 -18.48
C ALA A 108 20.60 -20.58 -19.27
N THR A 109 19.49 -20.94 -18.61
CA THR A 109 18.28 -21.41 -19.28
C THR A 109 17.60 -20.32 -20.09
N VAL A 110 17.50 -19.10 -19.56
CA VAL A 110 16.99 -17.94 -20.30
C VAL A 110 17.86 -17.66 -21.53
N LYS A 111 19.19 -17.70 -21.40
CA LYS A 111 20.10 -17.53 -22.55
C LYS A 111 19.86 -18.58 -23.63
N LYS A 112 19.63 -19.85 -23.24
CA LYS A 112 19.26 -20.94 -24.17
C LYS A 112 17.92 -20.65 -24.87
N LEU A 113 16.91 -20.18 -24.14
CA LEU A 113 15.61 -19.83 -24.72
C LEU A 113 15.72 -18.65 -25.70
N TYR A 114 16.48 -17.60 -25.35
CA TYR A 114 16.71 -16.46 -26.24
C TYR A 114 17.46 -16.86 -27.51
N ALA A 115 18.35 -17.87 -27.44
CA ALA A 115 19.05 -18.39 -28.62
C ALA A 115 18.10 -19.06 -29.64
N ILE A 116 16.92 -19.53 -29.22
CA ILE A 116 15.87 -20.04 -30.14
C ILE A 116 15.31 -18.89 -30.98
N GLY A 117 15.16 -17.69 -30.40
CA GLY A 117 14.79 -16.48 -31.12
C GLY A 117 13.41 -16.51 -31.79
N ARG A 118 12.50 -17.39 -31.35
CA ARG A 118 11.17 -17.59 -31.94
C ARG A 118 10.10 -17.70 -30.85
N CYS A 119 8.96 -17.04 -31.08
CA CYS A 119 7.79 -17.16 -30.21
C CYS A 119 7.14 -18.55 -30.33
N GLU A 120 6.87 -19.23 -29.22
CA GLU A 120 6.18 -20.52 -29.23
C GLU A 120 4.74 -20.40 -29.77
N ASN A 121 4.02 -19.33 -29.41
CA ASN A 121 2.62 -19.16 -29.82
C ASN A 121 2.41 -18.71 -31.27
N CYS A 122 3.11 -17.68 -31.75
CA CYS A 122 2.90 -17.12 -33.10
C CYS A 122 4.08 -17.31 -34.05
N THR A 123 5.14 -17.99 -33.64
CA THR A 123 6.35 -18.27 -34.44
C THR A 123 7.11 -17.04 -34.97
N THR A 124 6.75 -15.82 -34.54
CA THR A 124 7.49 -14.60 -34.90
C THR A 124 8.89 -14.63 -34.33
N ASN A 125 9.84 -14.02 -35.05
CA ASN A 125 11.25 -13.89 -34.66
C ASN A 125 11.60 -12.47 -34.16
N ILE A 126 10.59 -11.62 -33.91
CA ILE A 126 10.76 -10.20 -33.58
C ILE A 126 10.45 -9.97 -32.09
N GLY A 127 11.45 -9.45 -31.35
CA GLY A 127 11.34 -9.08 -29.94
C GLY A 127 10.60 -7.76 -29.71
N PRO A 128 10.14 -7.45 -28.48
CA PRO A 128 10.65 -7.96 -27.20
C PRO A 128 10.07 -9.29 -26.73
N TRP A 129 10.91 -10.07 -26.05
CA TRP A 129 10.63 -11.44 -25.59
C TRP A 129 10.24 -11.48 -24.11
N ALA A 130 9.35 -12.41 -23.76
CA ALA A 130 8.99 -12.77 -22.41
C ALA A 130 9.17 -14.28 -22.23
N VAL A 131 9.81 -14.71 -21.15
CA VAL A 131 9.94 -16.12 -20.80
C VAL A 131 8.80 -16.52 -19.87
N ARG A 132 8.18 -17.68 -20.10
CA ARG A 132 7.10 -18.23 -19.27
C ARG A 132 7.33 -19.70 -18.94
N GLY A 133 6.65 -20.19 -17.90
CA GLY A 133 6.59 -21.62 -17.60
C GLY A 133 7.91 -22.25 -17.17
N LEU A 134 8.89 -21.44 -16.75
CA LEU A 134 10.10 -21.93 -16.11
C LEU A 134 9.73 -22.40 -14.69
N GLU A 135 9.96 -23.68 -14.43
CA GLU A 135 9.74 -24.29 -13.12
C GLU A 135 11.01 -24.95 -12.64
N PHE A 136 11.32 -24.79 -11.36
CA PHE A 136 12.51 -25.35 -10.72
C PHE A 136 12.11 -26.12 -9.47
N ASP A 137 12.79 -27.23 -9.21
CA ASP A 137 12.66 -28.03 -8.00
C ASP A 137 13.72 -27.57 -7.00
N TYR A 138 13.24 -27.14 -5.83
CA TYR A 138 14.05 -26.70 -4.70
C TYR A 138 13.93 -27.66 -3.50
N SER A 139 13.24 -28.78 -3.64
CA SER A 139 13.13 -29.79 -2.59
C SER A 139 14.47 -30.46 -2.27
N GLN A 140 15.39 -30.43 -3.24
CA GLN A 140 16.73 -30.99 -3.13
C GLN A 140 17.79 -29.89 -2.89
N PRO A 141 18.94 -30.24 -2.29
CA PRO A 141 20.05 -29.29 -2.10
C PRO A 141 20.59 -28.74 -3.43
N GLU A 142 20.43 -29.50 -4.53
CA GLU A 142 20.73 -29.05 -5.89
C GLU A 142 19.44 -28.58 -6.58
N VAL A 143 19.45 -27.35 -7.09
CA VAL A 143 18.32 -26.80 -7.84
C VAL A 143 18.25 -27.48 -9.20
N ARG A 144 17.12 -28.13 -9.49
CA ARG A 144 16.88 -28.80 -10.78
C ARG A 144 15.83 -28.06 -11.59
N LEU A 145 16.01 -28.01 -12.91
CA LEU A 145 15.00 -27.46 -13.83
C LEU A 145 13.92 -28.52 -14.06
N ILE A 146 12.67 -28.23 -13.67
CA ILE A 146 11.51 -29.11 -13.90
C ILE A 146 10.98 -28.89 -15.31
N SER A 147 10.80 -27.64 -15.70
CA SER A 147 10.27 -27.23 -17.00
C SER A 147 11.17 -26.19 -17.62
N ALA A 148 11.58 -26.41 -18.88
CA ALA A 148 12.42 -25.48 -19.64
C ALA A 148 11.73 -24.14 -19.93
N GLY A 149 10.42 -24.05 -19.72
CA GLY A 149 9.63 -22.90 -20.09
C GLY A 149 9.64 -22.64 -21.59
N SER A 150 9.09 -21.50 -21.99
CA SER A 150 9.01 -21.11 -23.39
C SER A 150 9.13 -19.61 -23.60
N LEU A 151 9.52 -19.25 -24.82
CA LEU A 151 9.74 -17.87 -25.24
C LEU A 151 8.50 -17.33 -25.97
N TRP A 152 8.00 -16.19 -25.53
CA TRP A 152 6.79 -15.57 -26.06
C TRP A 152 7.09 -14.16 -26.54
N CYS A 153 6.55 -13.75 -27.68
CA CYS A 153 6.56 -12.33 -28.05
C CYS A 153 5.63 -11.54 -27.12
N ARG A 154 5.91 -10.25 -26.93
CA ARG A 154 5.09 -9.37 -26.07
C ARG A 154 3.60 -9.42 -26.39
N SER A 155 3.22 -9.41 -27.66
CA SER A 155 1.80 -9.43 -28.07
C SER A 155 1.09 -10.71 -27.62
N CYS A 156 1.71 -11.88 -27.81
CA CYS A 156 1.14 -13.15 -27.36
C CYS A 156 1.14 -13.26 -25.83
N HIS A 157 2.20 -12.79 -25.17
CA HIS A 157 2.27 -12.77 -23.71
C HIS A 157 1.14 -11.94 -23.10
N LEU A 158 0.90 -10.72 -23.60
CA LEU A 158 -0.14 -9.83 -23.10
C LEU A 158 -1.55 -10.39 -23.33
N LYS A 159 -1.82 -11.01 -24.48
CA LYS A 159 -3.11 -11.69 -24.75
C LYS A 159 -3.43 -12.76 -23.70
N LEU A 160 -2.41 -13.42 -23.16
CA LEU A 160 -2.59 -14.49 -22.16
C LEU A 160 -2.62 -13.98 -20.71
N VAL A 161 -2.01 -12.84 -20.40
CA VAL A 161 -2.04 -12.23 -19.04
C VAL A 161 -3.27 -11.34 -18.82
N ALA A 162 -3.77 -10.70 -19.87
CA ALA A 162 -4.92 -9.79 -19.80
C ALA A 162 -6.29 -10.41 -19.40
N PRO A 163 -6.62 -11.71 -19.58
CA PRO A 163 -7.99 -12.18 -19.40
C PRO A 163 -8.44 -12.28 -17.93
N LEU A 164 -7.58 -12.03 -16.94
CA LEU A 164 -7.97 -12.00 -15.53
C LEU A 164 -8.60 -10.67 -15.07
N GLY A 165 -8.58 -9.63 -15.92
CA GLY A 165 -9.06 -8.28 -15.57
C GLY A 165 -10.46 -7.91 -16.06
N SER A 166 -11.04 -8.64 -17.02
CA SER A 166 -12.25 -8.21 -17.73
C SER A 166 -13.51 -9.05 -17.45
N ILE A 167 -13.46 -10.09 -16.63
CA ILE A 167 -14.63 -10.97 -16.37
C ILE A 167 -15.66 -10.37 -15.39
N ALA A 168 -15.48 -9.17 -14.81
CA ALA A 168 -16.49 -8.66 -13.85
C ALA A 168 -16.68 -7.14 -13.83
N ARG A 169 -17.20 -6.54 -14.91
CA ARG A 169 -18.00 -5.28 -14.84
C ARG A 169 -19.16 -5.18 -15.85
N GLU A 170 -19.55 -6.25 -16.52
CA GLU A 170 -20.83 -6.28 -17.24
C GLU A 170 -21.89 -6.90 -16.33
N GLY A 171 -22.79 -6.07 -15.80
CA GLY A 171 -24.01 -6.58 -15.15
C GLY A 171 -24.33 -5.99 -13.77
N LYS A 172 -24.50 -4.67 -13.68
CA LYS A 172 -25.54 -4.01 -12.86
C LYS A 172 -25.53 -2.50 -13.12
N ARG A 173 -25.84 -2.13 -14.36
CA ARG A 173 -26.40 -0.80 -14.63
C ARG A 173 -27.85 -0.85 -14.11
N LYS A 174 -28.02 -0.76 -12.78
CA LYS A 174 -29.34 -0.42 -12.21
C LYS A 174 -29.67 0.94 -12.78
N GLN A 175 -30.71 0.99 -13.62
CA GLN A 175 -31.37 2.23 -13.96
C GLN A 175 -31.72 2.92 -12.64
N SER A 176 -31.01 3.99 -12.29
CA SER A 176 -31.41 4.88 -11.22
C SER A 176 -32.67 5.59 -11.69
N GLY A 177 -33.81 4.96 -11.43
CA GLY A 177 -35.10 5.61 -11.41
C GLY A 177 -34.99 6.82 -10.47
N LEU A 178 -35.22 7.98 -11.07
CA LEU A 178 -35.33 9.27 -10.41
C LEU A 178 -36.56 9.21 -9.49
N THR A 179 -36.40 8.82 -8.23
CA THR A 179 -37.43 9.06 -7.20
C THR A 179 -36.99 10.25 -6.36
N THR A 180 -37.56 11.40 -6.67
CA THR A 180 -37.73 12.54 -5.77
C THR A 180 -38.22 12.02 -4.42
N ARG A 181 -37.41 12.15 -3.37
CA ARG A 181 -37.86 12.01 -1.99
C ARG A 181 -37.65 13.31 -1.24
N ASN A 182 -38.80 13.81 -0.83
CA ASN A 182 -39.07 14.98 0.00
C ASN A 182 -38.09 15.13 1.17
N ASN A 183 -37.61 16.37 1.31
CA ASN A 183 -37.18 16.91 2.58
C ASN A 183 -38.35 16.84 3.57
N ASN A 184 -38.24 16.04 4.62
CA ASN A 184 -39.02 16.25 5.82
C ASN A 184 -38.10 16.29 7.03
N ILE A 185 -38.03 17.51 7.55
CA ILE A 185 -37.38 17.98 8.74
C ILE A 185 -38.19 17.46 9.93
N ILE A 186 -37.56 16.71 10.84
CA ILE A 186 -38.03 16.63 12.23
C ILE A 186 -36.81 16.77 13.13
N ASN A 187 -36.67 17.97 13.71
CA ASN A 187 -35.82 18.25 14.86
C ASN A 187 -36.51 17.67 16.10
N GLU A 188 -36.05 16.52 16.60
CA GLU A 188 -36.44 16.07 17.94
C GLU A 188 -35.43 16.58 18.97
N ARG A 189 -35.91 17.51 19.79
CA ARG A 189 -35.27 18.00 21.01
C ARG A 189 -35.18 16.85 22.01
N ILE A 190 -33.98 16.56 22.49
CA ILE A 190 -33.78 15.69 23.66
C ILE A 190 -33.92 16.57 24.92
N PRO A 191 -34.87 16.27 25.83
CA PRO A 191 -34.97 16.97 27.11
C PRO A 191 -33.88 16.51 28.09
N SER A 192 -33.22 17.49 28.69
CA SER A 192 -32.33 17.33 29.84
C SER A 192 -33.13 16.91 31.07
N SER A 193 -32.96 15.68 31.54
CA SER A 193 -33.50 15.25 32.83
C SER A 193 -32.45 15.39 33.93
N GLU A 194 -32.78 16.27 34.87
CA GLU A 194 -32.13 16.54 36.14
C GLU A 194 -32.16 15.36 37.13
N HIS A 195 -31.34 15.52 38.18
CA HIS A 195 -31.48 15.00 39.54
C HIS A 195 -31.20 13.51 39.82
N LYS A 196 -30.18 13.25 40.65
CA LYS A 196 -30.37 13.11 42.12
C LYS A 196 -29.04 13.06 42.88
N LYS A 197 -28.87 14.02 43.78
CA LYS A 197 -27.97 13.94 44.94
C LYS A 197 -28.52 12.84 45.87
N VAL A 198 -27.67 11.94 46.35
CA VAL A 198 -27.93 11.18 47.58
C VAL A 198 -26.76 11.46 48.51
N VAL A 199 -27.09 12.20 49.57
CA VAL A 199 -26.28 12.38 50.78
C VAL A 199 -26.89 11.45 51.82
N ALA A 200 -26.08 10.57 52.40
CA ALA A 200 -26.30 9.86 53.67
C ALA A 200 -25.00 9.11 53.96
N ALA A 201 -24.47 9.00 55.17
CA ALA A 201 -24.64 9.67 56.45
C ALA A 201 -23.33 9.40 57.22
#